data_AF-A0A8T4JT48-F1
#
_entry.id   AF-A0A8T4JT48-F1
#
_cell.length_a   1.000
_cell.length_b   1.000
_cell.length_c   1.000
_cell.angle_alpha   90.00
_cell.angle_beta   90.00
_cell.angle_gamma   90.00
#
_symmetry.space_group_name_H-M   'P 1'
#
loop_
_entity.id
_entity.type
_entity.pdbx_description
1 polymer ?
#
loop_
_entity_poly.entity_id
_entity_poly.type
_entity_poly.pdbx_seq_one_letter_code
_entity_poly.pdbx_strand_id
1 'polypeptide(L)' 'MNEYSQQMKRELEEFQASVQKLGTGIKTASLLWKDPKYAVLSSEMTQIANLSKNVLVSGDKSCEMIDKFFKAANEQY' A
#
# COMPACT_ATOMS: atom_id res chain seq x y z
N MET A 1 18.20 2.24 -10.51
CA MET A 1 16.75 2.38 -10.28
C MET A 1 16.40 3.78 -10.74
N ASN A 2 15.43 3.89 -11.64
CA ASN A 2 15.04 5.17 -12.22
C ASN A 2 14.44 6.11 -11.16
N GLU A 3 14.52 7.43 -11.35
CA GLU A 3 13.98 8.41 -10.39
C GLU A 3 12.46 8.23 -10.17
N TYR A 4 11.71 7.92 -11.23
CA TYR A 4 10.27 7.68 -11.17
C TYR A 4 9.93 6.41 -10.39
N SER A 5 10.69 5.33 -10.57
CA SER A 5 10.48 4.10 -9.80
C SER A 5 10.86 4.28 -8.33
N GLN A 6 11.86 5.10 -8.01
CA GLN A 6 12.17 5.44 -6.63
C GLN A 6 11.10 6.31 -5.96
N GLN A 7 10.56 7.30 -6.67
CA GLN A 7 9.46 8.11 -6.15
C GLN A 7 8.22 7.25 -5.88
N MET A 8 7.82 6.45 -6.88
CA MET A 8 6.66 5.57 -6.76
C MET A 8 6.82 4.58 -5.60
N LYS A 9 8.02 4.02 -5.40
CA LYS A 9 8.31 3.15 -4.26
C LYS A 9 8.13 3.84 -2.90
N ARG A 10 8.61 5.08 -2.75
CA ARG A 10 8.41 5.87 -1.53
C ARG A 10 6.93 6.10 -1.23
N GLU A 11 6.15 6.47 -2.25
CA GLU A 11 4.71 6.69 -2.10
C GLU A 11 3.97 5.40 -1.69
N LEU A 12 4.37 4.24 -2.24
CA LEU A 12 3.82 2.93 -1.85
C LEU A 12 4.17 2.57 -0.39
N GLU A 13 5.39 2.86 0.05
CA GLU A 13 5.84 2.64 1.44
C GLU A 13 5.04 3.52 2.42
N GLU A 14 4.86 4.81 2.11
CA GLU A 14 4.05 5.73 2.91
C GLU A 14 2.58 5.33 2.97
N PHE A 15 2.01 4.88 1.84
CA PHE A 15 0.66 4.34 1.77
C PHE A 15 0.51 3.10 2.66
N GLN A 16 1.44 2.14 2.56
CA GLN A 16 1.44 0.94 3.39
C GLN A 16 1.50 1.30 4.88
N ALA A 17 2.40 2.21 5.28
CA ALA A 17 2.53 2.65 6.66
C ALA A 17 1.22 3.30 7.18
N SER A 18 0.55 4.09 6.34
CA SER A 18 -0.73 4.73 6.68
C SER A 18 -1.85 3.71 6.91
N VAL A 19 -1.96 2.69 6.04
CA VAL A 19 -2.94 1.60 6.18
C VAL A 19 -2.67 0.78 7.45
N GLN A 20 -1.41 0.48 7.75
CA GLN A 20 -1.03 -0.23 8.97
C GLN A 20 -1.33 0.58 10.24
N LYS A 21 -1.08 1.89 10.21
CA LYS A 21 -1.40 2.80 11.31
C LYS A 21 -2.90 2.85 11.56
N LEU A 22 -3.71 2.93 10.50
CA LEU A 22 -5.17 2.90 10.61
C LEU A 22 -5.67 1.59 11.21
N GLY A 23 -5.19 0.45 10.71
CA GLY A 23 -5.55 -0.87 11.24
C GLY A 23 -5.18 -1.05 12.71
N THR A 24 -3.99 -0.57 13.09
CA THR A 24 -3.55 -0.57 14.50
C THR A 24 -4.44 0.30 15.37
N GLY A 25 -4.78 1.52 14.93
CA GLY A 25 -5.69 2.41 15.65
C GLY A 25 -7.07 1.80 15.87
N ILE A 26 -7.64 1.18 14.83
CA ILE A 26 -8.94 0.46 14.94
C ILE A 26 -8.83 -0.75 15.87
N LYS A 27 -7.72 -1.48 15.84
CA LYS A 27 -7.48 -2.57 16.80
C LYS A 27 -7.38 -2.06 18.23
N THR A 28 -6.71 -0.94 18.48
CA THR A 28 -6.63 -0.34 19.83
C THR A 28 -8.02 0.12 20.31
N ALA A 29 -8.85 0.67 19.42
CA ALA A 29 -10.22 1.05 19.76
C ALA A 29 -11.05 -0.15 20.26
N SER A 30 -10.75 -1.37 19.82
CA SER A 30 -11.42 -2.60 20.26
C SER A 30 -11.32 -2.88 21.76
N LEU A 31 -10.34 -2.27 22.44
CA LEU A 31 -10.14 -2.43 23.88
C LEU A 31 -11.29 -1.82 24.67
N LEU A 32 -11.82 -0.70 24.18
CA LEU A 32 -12.87 0.09 24.83
C LEU A 32 -14.21 0.01 24.08
N TRP A 33 -14.19 -0.32 22.79
CA TRP A 33 -15.37 -0.36 21.93
C TRP A 33 -15.61 -1.77 21.40
N LYS A 34 -16.71 -2.40 21.83
CA LYS A 34 -17.03 -3.81 21.53
C LYS A 34 -18.47 -4.04 21.08
N ASP A 35 -19.13 -3.00 20.59
CA ASP A 35 -20.50 -3.11 20.11
C ASP A 35 -20.54 -3.64 18.66
N PRO A 36 -21.73 -3.92 18.11
CA PRO A 36 -21.87 -4.36 16.72
C PRO A 36 -21.34 -3.35 15.68
N LYS A 37 -21.30 -2.05 15.98
CA LYS A 37 -20.75 -1.03 15.06
C LYS A 37 -19.23 -1.14 14.95
N TYR A 38 -18.56 -1.47 16.06
CA TYR A 38 -17.13 -1.81 16.03
C TYR A 38 -16.86 -2.99 15.08
N ALA A 39 -17.69 -4.05 15.16
CA ALA A 39 -17.52 -5.22 14.30
C ALA A 39 -17.65 -4.87 12.80
N VAL A 40 -18.58 -4.00 12.44
CA VAL A 40 -18.73 -3.48 11.07
C VAL A 40 -17.47 -2.70 10.65
N LEU A 41 -17.02 -1.74 11.47
CA LEU A 41 -15.81 -0.95 11.18
C LEU A 41 -14.56 -1.84 11.01
N SER A 42 -14.40 -2.84 11.88
CA SER A 42 -13.27 -3.78 11.81
C SER A 42 -13.31 -4.61 10.52
N SER A 43 -14.50 -5.01 10.08
CA SER A 43 -14.70 -5.70 8.81
C SER A 43 -14.37 -4.80 7.61
N GLU A 44 -14.85 -3.56 7.60
CA GLU A 44 -14.53 -2.56 6.57
C GLU A 44 -13.02 -2.31 6.49
N MET A 45 -12.35 -2.18 7.65
CA MET A 45 -10.89 -2.03 7.69
C MET A 45 -10.17 -3.24 7.10
N THR A 46 -10.67 -4.45 7.34
CA THR A 46 -10.12 -5.67 6.73
C THR A 46 -10.26 -5.65 5.21
N GLN A 47 -11.40 -5.16 4.69
CA GLN A 47 -11.59 -4.98 3.25
C GLN A 47 -10.62 -3.94 2.67
N ILE A 48 -10.44 -2.81 3.34
CA ILE A 48 -9.46 -1.79 2.96
C ILE A 48 -8.05 -2.39 2.89
N ALA A 49 -7.63 -3.14 3.91
CA ALA A 49 -6.31 -3.78 3.92
C ALA A 49 -6.11 -4.75 2.74
N ASN A 50 -7.15 -5.50 2.38
CA ASN A 50 -7.10 -6.40 1.21
C ASN A 50 -6.99 -5.63 -0.12
N LEU A 51 -7.73 -4.53 -0.26
CA LEU A 51 -7.63 -3.66 -1.44
C LEU A 51 -6.26 -2.98 -1.52
N SER A 52 -5.73 -2.51 -0.38
CA SER A 52 -4.38 -1.93 -0.28
C SER A 52 -3.31 -2.92 -0.73
N LYS A 53 -3.45 -4.22 -0.44
CA LYS A 53 -2.53 -5.24 -0.94
C LYS A 53 -2.47 -5.28 -2.47
N ASN A 54 -3.62 -5.14 -3.15
CA ASN A 54 -3.66 -5.11 -4.61
C ASN A 54 -2.95 -3.87 -5.18
N VAL A 55 -3.09 -2.72 -4.52
CA VAL A 55 -2.38 -1.48 -4.88
C VAL A 55 -0.87 -1.68 -4.76
N LEU A 56 -0.39 -2.24 -3.64
CA LEU A 56 1.02 -2.49 -3.41
C LEU A 56 1.62 -3.43 -4.47
N VAL A 57 0.97 -4.56 -4.74
CA VAL A 57 1.42 -5.52 -5.76
C VAL A 57 1.44 -4.90 -7.16
N SER A 58 0.43 -4.10 -7.50
CA SER A 58 0.37 -3.44 -8.82
C SER A 58 1.41 -2.33 -8.93
N GLY A 59 1.69 -1.64 -7.83
CA GLY A 59 2.72 -0.62 -7.73
C GLY A 59 4.13 -1.20 -7.90
N ASP A 60 4.45 -2.29 -7.21
CA ASP A 60 5.73 -2.99 -7.34
C ASP A 60 5.99 -3.42 -8.80
N LYS A 61 4.98 -4.02 -9.45
CA LYS A 61 5.05 -4.37 -10.88
C LYS A 61 5.30 -3.17 -11.77
N SER A 62 4.70 -2.03 -11.45
CA SER A 62 4.88 -0.79 -12.21
C SER A 62 6.31 -0.26 -12.06
N CYS A 63 6.86 -0.27 -10.85
CA CYS A 63 8.27 0.06 -10.61
C CYS A 63 9.22 -0.83 -11.43
N GLU A 64 8.98 -2.15 -11.45
CA GLU A 64 9.77 -3.08 -12.28
C GLU A 64 9.69 -2.77 -13.78
N MET A 65 8.50 -2.44 -14.28
CA MET A 65 8.30 -2.10 -15.69
C MET A 65 8.99 -0.79 -16.06
N ILE A 66 8.92 0.23 -15.20
CA ILE A 66 9.62 1.50 -15.38
C ILE A 66 11.13 1.26 -15.46
N ASP A 67 11.69 0.50 -14.52
CA ASP A 67 13.13 0.20 -14.53
C ASP A 67 13.56 -0.55 -15.79
N LYS A 68 12.77 -1.53 -16.26
CA LYS A 68 13.02 -2.26 -17.51
C LYS A 68 12.96 -1.34 -18.73
N PHE A 69 11.97 -0.45 -18.80
CA PHE A 69 11.81 0.50 -19.90
C PHE A 69 13.02 1.42 -20.02
N PHE A 70 13.44 2.04 -18.91
CA PHE A 70 14.58 2.96 -18.93
C PHE A 70 15.91 2.23 -19.15
N LYS A 71 16.06 1.00 -18.66
CA LYS A 71 17.23 0.17 -18.98
C LYS A 71 17.33 -0.08 -20.49
N ALA A 72 16.24 -0.53 -21.13
CA ALA A 72 16.22 -0.77 -22.56
C ALA A 72 16.47 0.50 -23.39
N ALA A 73 15.92 1.64 -22.96
CA ALA A 73 16.16 2.93 -23.62
C ALA A 73 17.64 3.35 -23.55
N ASN A 74 18.31 3.08 -22.44
CA ASN A 74 19.72 3.41 -22.22
C ASN A 74 20.70 2.42 -22.88
N GLU A 75 20.23 1.25 -23.34
CA GLU A 75 21.02 0.26 -24.08
C GLU A 75 20.97 0.51 -25.62
N GLN A 76 20.07 1.37 -26.10
CA GLN A 76 19.95 1.73 -27.52
C GLN A 76 20.74 2.99 -27.94
N TYR A 77 21.50 3.59 -27.00
CA TYR A 77 22.42 4.72 -27.22
C TYR A 77 23.81 4.38 -26.68
#